data_AF-A0AAU3Z5F3-F1
#
_entry.id   AF-A0AAU3Z5F3-F1
#
_cell.length_a   1.000
_cell.length_b   1.000
_cell.length_c   1.000
_cell.angle_alpha   90.00
_cell.angle_beta   90.00
_cell.angle_gamma   90.00
#
_symmetry.space_group_name_H-M   'P 1'
#
loop_
_entity.id
_entity.type
_entity.pdbx_description
1 polymer ?
#
loop_
_entity_poly.entity_id
_entity_poly.type
_entity_poly.pdbx_seq_one_letter_code
_entity_poly.pdbx_strand_id
1 'polypeptide(L)'
;MGKAAERSTLYHEFLRLAGQVERLLNTDPAQTAIGRDELVRWQNRYREPEGKTVLYRRNSLLMPGSIPMSDILREWNTHAREVLRTAPSQPPN
;
A
#
# COMPACT_ATOMS: atom_id res chain seq x y z
N MET A 1 0.29 -25.11 7.09
CA MET A 1 1.16 -24.33 6.18
C MET A 1 2.50 -24.09 6.85
N GLY A 2 3.63 -24.23 6.14
CA GLY A 2 4.95 -23.98 6.71
C GLY A 2 5.28 -22.48 6.80
N LYS A 3 6.21 -22.11 7.70
CA LYS A 3 6.65 -20.71 7.93
C LYS A 3 7.09 -19.98 6.66
N ALA A 4 7.70 -20.69 5.71
CA ALA A 4 8.11 -20.12 4.42
C ALA A 4 6.92 -19.74 3.52
N ALA A 5 5.87 -20.58 3.49
CA ALA A 5 4.66 -20.30 2.71
C ALA A 5 3.91 -19.10 3.28
N GLU A 6 3.78 -19.01 4.61
CA GLU A 6 3.18 -17.86 5.27
C GLU A 6 3.92 -16.56 4.94
N ARG A 7 5.26 -16.58 5.01
CA ARG A 7 6.09 -15.42 4.68
C ARG A 7 5.89 -14.97 3.22
N SER A 8 5.79 -15.93 2.28
CA SER A 8 5.50 -15.63 0.87
C SER A 8 4.13 -14.97 0.71
N THR A 9 3.10 -15.46 1.39
CA THR A 9 1.75 -14.87 1.35
C THR A 9 1.77 -13.44 1.87
N LEU A 10 2.40 -13.19 3.03
CA LEU A 10 2.50 -11.86 3.61
C LEU A 10 3.28 -10.89 2.72
N TYR A 11 4.33 -11.37 2.06
CA TYR A 11 5.13 -10.60 1.11
C TYR A 11 4.28 -10.14 -0.09
N HIS A 12 3.59 -11.07 -0.76
CA HIS A 12 2.77 -10.73 -1.93
C HIS A 12 1.59 -9.83 -1.55
N GLU A 13 1.01 -10.05 -0.36
CA GLU A 13 -0.03 -9.17 0.16
C GLU A 13 0.48 -7.73 0.32
N PHE A 14 1.66 -7.55 0.91
CA PHE A 14 2.21 -6.22 1.12
C PHE A 14 2.49 -5.52 -0.20
N LEU A 15 3.08 -6.21 -1.18
CA LEU A 15 3.30 -5.64 -2.52
C LEU A 15 1.99 -5.20 -3.18
N ARG A 16 0.92 -5.99 -3.04
CA ARG A 16 -0.41 -5.63 -3.57
C ARG A 16 -0.94 -4.37 -2.92
N LEU A 17 -0.89 -4.27 -1.59
CA LEU A 17 -1.36 -3.10 -0.84
C LEU A 17 -0.53 -1.86 -1.18
N ALA A 18 0.80 -1.99 -1.21
CA ALA A 18 1.68 -0.88 -1.57
C ALA A 18 1.47 -0.39 -3.01
N GLY A 19 1.16 -1.30 -3.95
CA GLY A 19 0.78 -0.93 -5.31
C GLY A 19 -0.55 -0.16 -5.37
N GLN A 20 -1.51 -0.50 -4.52
CA GLN A 20 -2.76 0.27 -4.40
C GLN A 20 -2.51 1.68 -3.85
N VAL A 21 -1.66 1.80 -2.82
CA VAL A 21 -1.25 3.11 -2.27
C VAL A 21 -0.55 3.96 -3.32
N GLU A 22 0.43 3.39 -4.04
CA GLU A 22 1.12 4.11 -5.12
C GLU A 22 0.15 4.61 -6.19
N ARG A 23 -0.75 3.73 -6.65
CA ARG A 23 -1.74 4.10 -7.66
C ARG A 23 -2.55 5.30 -7.18
N LEU A 24 -3.13 5.23 -5.98
CA LEU A 24 -3.94 6.33 -5.45
C LEU A 24 -3.15 7.63 -5.26
N LEU A 25 -1.88 7.56 -4.86
CA LEU A 25 -1.04 8.75 -4.71
C LEU A 25 -0.66 9.41 -6.05
N ASN A 26 -0.54 8.61 -7.11
CA ASN A 26 -0.15 9.07 -8.44
C ASN A 26 -1.34 9.31 -9.38
N THR A 27 -2.55 8.87 -9.02
CA THR A 27 -3.76 9.16 -9.79
C THR A 27 -4.03 10.65 -9.82
N ASP A 28 -4.14 11.22 -11.01
CA ASP A 28 -4.66 12.57 -11.20
C ASP A 28 -6.17 12.59 -10.90
N PRO A 29 -6.62 13.36 -9.87
CA PRO A 29 -8.04 13.47 -9.55
C PRO A 29 -8.91 14.04 -10.68
N ALA A 30 -8.32 14.72 -11.68
CA ALA A 30 -9.04 15.22 -12.84
C ALA A 30 -9.27 14.14 -13.93
N GLN A 31 -8.55 13.03 -13.88
CA GLN A 31 -8.54 11.99 -14.92
C GLN A 31 -9.07 10.63 -14.42
N THR A 32 -9.87 10.64 -13.35
CA THR A 32 -10.41 9.43 -12.74
C THR A 32 -11.87 9.59 -12.37
N ALA A 33 -12.61 8.47 -12.34
CA ALA A 33 -13.99 8.42 -11.85
C ALA A 33 -14.08 8.31 -10.32
N ILE A 34 -12.94 8.23 -9.62
CA ILE A 34 -12.87 8.33 -8.16
C ILE A 34 -13.32 9.75 -7.75
N GLY A 35 -14.09 9.87 -6.67
CA GLY A 35 -14.51 11.17 -6.15
C GLY A 35 -13.32 12.12 -5.96
N ARG A 36 -13.24 13.18 -6.77
CA ARG A 36 -12.10 14.11 -6.81
C ARG A 36 -11.73 14.64 -5.43
N ASP A 37 -12.71 15.13 -4.69
CA ASP A 37 -12.50 15.71 -3.36
C ASP A 37 -12.04 14.68 -2.34
N GLU A 38 -12.57 13.46 -2.41
CA GLU A 38 -12.17 12.36 -1.53
C GLU A 38 -10.74 11.93 -1.82
N LEU A 39 -10.37 11.82 -3.11
CA LEU A 39 -9.02 11.49 -3.52
C LEU A 39 -8.03 12.58 -3.12
N VAL A 40 -8.34 13.86 -3.35
CA VAL A 40 -7.48 14.98 -2.92
C VAL A 40 -7.31 15.00 -1.41
N ARG A 41 -8.39 14.83 -0.64
CA ARG A 41 -8.31 14.76 0.84
C ARG A 41 -7.45 13.58 1.29
N TRP A 42 -7.64 12.41 0.70
CA TRP A 42 -6.86 11.22 1.04
C TRP A 42 -5.38 11.40 0.68
N GLN A 43 -5.08 11.91 -0.53
CA GLN A 43 -3.72 12.21 -0.96
C GLN A 43 -3.06 13.24 -0.02
N ASN A 44 -3.74 14.33 0.33
CA ASN A 44 -3.19 15.33 1.25
C ASN A 44 -2.91 14.74 2.66
N ARG A 45 -3.74 13.79 3.11
CA ARG A 45 -3.58 13.15 4.41
C ARG A 45 -2.47 12.10 4.45
N TYR A 46 -2.31 11.32 3.39
CA TYR A 46 -1.44 10.13 3.39
C TYR A 46 -0.24 10.23 2.46
N ARG A 47 -0.09 11.29 1.64
CA ARG A 47 1.11 11.48 0.82
C ARG A 47 2.37 11.45 1.68
N GLU A 48 2.34 12.13 2.84
CA GLU A 48 3.44 12.10 3.81
C GLU A 48 2.90 12.10 5.26
N PRO A 49 3.57 11.41 6.21
CA PRO A 49 4.69 10.49 6.00
C PRO A 49 4.27 9.07 5.57
N GLU A 50 3.00 8.69 5.79
CA GLU A 50 2.64 7.26 5.77
C GLU A 50 2.67 6.59 4.40
N GLY A 51 2.19 7.27 3.36
CA GLY A 51 2.30 6.80 1.98
C GLY A 51 3.76 6.64 1.56
N LYS A 52 4.62 7.62 1.88
CA LYS A 52 6.07 7.50 1.67
C LYS A 52 6.67 6.30 2.40
N THR A 53 6.29 6.05 3.65
CA THR A 53 6.77 4.88 4.41
C THR A 53 6.39 3.57 3.74
N VAL A 54 5.14 3.44 3.26
CA VAL A 54 4.68 2.24 2.52
C VAL A 54 5.49 2.04 1.24
N LEU A 55 5.70 3.10 0.45
CA LEU A 55 6.46 3.01 -0.81
C LEU A 55 7.95 2.74 -0.57
N TYR A 56 8.54 3.32 0.47
CA TYR A 56 9.91 3.04 0.87
C TYR A 56 10.09 1.56 1.25
N ARG A 57 9.22 1.02 2.10
CA ARG A 57 9.21 -0.40 2.49
C ARG A 57 8.99 -1.33 1.29
N ARG A 58 8.16 -0.94 0.32
CA ARG A 58 8.01 -1.70 -0.94
C ARG A 58 9.30 -1.70 -1.74
N ASN A 59 9.91 -0.54 -1.93
CA ASN A 59 11.13 -0.43 -2.74
C ASN A 59 12.30 -1.19 -2.08
N SER A 60 12.34 -1.27 -0.74
CA SER A 60 13.35 -2.08 -0.06
C SER A 60 13.21 -3.59 -0.30
N LEU A 61 12.01 -4.08 -0.61
CA LEU A 61 11.78 -5.48 -1.01
C LEU A 61 12.22 -5.78 -2.45
N LEU A 62 12.32 -4.76 -3.30
CA LEU A 62 12.79 -4.92 -4.68
C LEU A 62 14.32 -4.93 -4.78
N MET A 63 15.01 -4.49 -3.72
CA MET A 63 16.47 -4.54 -3.65
C MET A 63 16.94 -5.96 -3.30
N PRO A 64 18.11 -6.39 -3.79
CA PRO A 64 18.69 -7.67 -3.42
C PRO A 64 18.91 -7.75 -1.90
N GLY A 65 18.29 -8.72 -1.24
CA GLY A 65 18.36 -8.87 0.20
C GLY A 65 17.47 -10.01 0.72
N SER A 66 17.54 -10.27 2.02
CA SER A 66 16.69 -11.25 2.69
C SER A 66 15.28 -10.69 2.90
N ILE A 67 14.26 -11.41 2.42
CA ILE A 67 12.84 -11.12 2.67
C ILE A 67 12.62 -10.96 4.19
N PRO A 68 11.97 -9.88 4.66
CA PRO A 68 11.73 -9.66 6.08
C PRO A 68 11.01 -10.83 6.75
N MET A 69 11.22 -10.98 8.06
CA MET A 69 10.52 -11.99 8.86
C MET A 69 9.00 -11.74 8.85
N SER A 70 8.23 -12.80 9.08
CA SER A 70 6.76 -12.75 9.02
C SER A 70 6.16 -11.65 9.90
N ASP A 71 6.71 -11.41 11.10
CA ASP A 71 6.18 -10.38 12.01
C ASP A 71 6.36 -8.96 11.44
N ILE A 72 7.49 -8.69 10.80
CA ILE A 72 7.73 -7.41 10.12
C ILE A 72 6.74 -7.23 8.96
N LEU A 73 6.53 -8.29 8.15
CA LEU A 73 5.58 -8.23 7.04
C LEU A 73 4.13 -8.04 7.54
N ARG A 74 3.75 -8.62 8.68
CA ARG A 74 2.42 -8.40 9.31
C ARG A 74 2.25 -6.96 9.77
N GLU A 75 3.29 -6.36 10.36
CA GLU A 75 3.27 -4.94 10.74
C GLU A 75 3.09 -4.07 9.49
N TRP A 76 3.86 -4.34 8.44
CA TRP A 76 3.79 -3.59 7.19
C TRP A 76 2.43 -3.72 6.50
N ASN A 77 1.86 -4.93 6.48
CA ASN A 77 0.51 -5.17 5.99
C ASN A 77 -0.53 -4.40 6.80
N THR A 78 -0.43 -4.42 8.13
CA THR A 78 -1.34 -3.68 9.02
C THR A 78 -1.28 -2.19 8.74
N HIS A 79 -0.07 -1.63 8.62
CA HIS A 79 0.12 -0.22 8.32
C HIS A 79 -0.45 0.16 6.95
N ALA A 80 -0.18 -0.62 5.89
CA ALA A 80 -0.72 -0.34 4.56
C ALA A 80 -2.26 -0.47 4.52
N ARG A 81 -2.85 -1.42 5.25
CA ARG A 81 -4.31 -1.54 5.40
C ARG A 81 -4.90 -0.32 6.10
N GLU A 82 -4.24 0.22 7.13
CA GLU A 82 -4.73 1.42 7.83
C GLU A 82 -4.71 2.65 6.92
N VAL A 83 -3.66 2.81 6.11
CA VAL A 83 -3.59 3.87 5.09
C VAL A 83 -4.72 3.72 4.06
N LEU A 84 -5.01 2.49 3.62
CA LEU A 84 -6.07 2.21 2.64
C LEU A 84 -7.48 2.18 3.24
N ARG A 85 -7.64 2.14 4.57
CA ARG A 85 -8.95 2.03 5.24
C ARG A 85 -9.89 3.19 4.90
N THR A 86 -9.32 4.36 4.65
CA THR A 86 -10.06 5.58 4.27
C THR A 86 -9.84 5.97 2.81
N ALA A 87 -9.24 5.06 2.02
CA ALA A 87 -9.06 5.30 0.60
C ALA A 87 -10.42 5.41 -0.09
N PRO A 88 -10.55 6.31 -1.07
CA PRO A 88 -11.78 6.43 -1.82
C PRO A 88 -12.01 5.16 -2.65
N SER A 89 -13.24 4.67 -2.63
CA SER A 89 -13.63 3.49 -3.40
C SER A 89 -13.57 3.80 -4.90
N GLN A 90 -13.03 2.88 -5.69
CA GLN A 90 -13.24 2.96 -7.13
C GLN A 90 -14.71 2.63 -7.43
N PRO A 91 -15.38 3.37 -8.32
CA PRO A 91 -16.70 2.95 -8.77
C PRO A 91 -16.60 1.55 -9.41
N PRO A 92 -17.63 0.69 -9.25
CA PRO A 92 -17.69 -0.54 -10.02
C PRO A 92 -17.71 -0.17 -11.51
N ASN A 93 -16.81 -0.78 -12.28
CA ASN A 93 -16.81 -0.68 -13.75
C ASN A 93 -18.11 -1.24 -14.33
#